data_AF-A0A5C7SVR4-F1
#
_entry.id   AF-A0A5C7SVR4-F1
#
_cell.length_a   1.000
_cell.length_b   1.000
_cell.length_c   1.000
_cell.angle_alpha   90.00
_cell.angle_beta   90.00
_cell.angle_gamma   90.00
#
_symmetry.space_group_name_H-M   'P 1'
#
loop_
_entity.id
_entity.type
_entity.pdbx_description
1 polymer ?
#
loop_
_entity_poly.entity_id
_entity_poly.type
_entity_poly.pdbx_seq_one_letter_code
_entity_poly.pdbx_strand_id
1 'polypeptide(L)'
;MNELAFFETDDGSIEVRVEQETVWLSQDQMARIFERERSVITKHLRNVFRDGELAEEAVCANFAHTAADGKTYQTKFFNLDAILSVGYRVNSKRGIHFRQWATRVLKEHLTRGYTLDRQRLEHNARELEAALLLVRRTLSNAELAHDAGSGLAEIVVRYTQTFLWLQRYDEGLLTDPRGHPGGALPAVGEARAGIATLKADLVAKGQASALFGNERDDGLAALLGNLDQTVFGEPAYPTLESRAAHLLYFVVKNHPFSDGNKRIGAFLFAGFLHRNGRLFGADGSPVVNDVGLAALSLLVAQSRPDEKDVLIRLIMNMLAGEAA
;
A
#
# COMPACT_ATOMS: atom_id res chain seq x y z
N MET A 1 29.40 11.19 -6.90
CA MET A 1 29.43 10.56 -5.57
C MET A 1 29.36 9.06 -5.80
N ASN A 2 30.29 8.28 -5.25
CA ASN A 2 30.22 6.82 -5.29
C ASN A 2 29.21 6.38 -4.23
N GLU A 3 28.10 5.78 -4.65
CA GLU A 3 27.16 5.15 -3.74
C GLU A 3 27.58 3.69 -3.57
N LEU A 4 27.79 3.26 -2.33
CA LEU A 4 28.05 1.86 -1.98
C LEU A 4 26.75 1.31 -1.39
N ALA A 5 26.20 0.30 -2.06
CA ALA A 5 25.03 -0.44 -1.62
C ALA A 5 25.46 -1.79 -1.04
N PHE A 6 24.76 -2.30 -0.03
CA PHE A 6 25.02 -3.63 0.52
C PHE A 6 23.89 -4.57 0.13
N PHE A 7 24.24 -5.72 -0.45
CA PHE A 7 23.30 -6.77 -0.82
C PHE A 7 23.42 -7.93 0.17
N GLU A 8 22.36 -8.22 0.94
CA GLU A 8 22.36 -9.34 1.87
C GLU A 8 22.18 -10.66 1.13
N THR A 9 23.04 -11.63 1.47
CA THR A 9 22.91 -13.03 1.07
C THR A 9 22.91 -13.88 2.33
N ASP A 10 22.47 -15.15 2.23
CA ASP A 10 22.45 -16.07 3.38
C ASP A 10 23.84 -16.28 4.02
N ASP A 11 24.91 -15.98 3.28
CA ASP A 11 26.32 -16.11 3.71
C ASP A 11 26.95 -14.77 4.14
N GLY A 12 26.17 -13.68 4.21
CA GLY A 12 26.62 -12.34 4.59
C GLY A 12 26.30 -11.25 3.55
N SER A 13 26.68 -10.01 3.86
CA SER A 13 26.48 -8.87 2.97
C SER A 13 27.60 -8.73 1.93
N ILE A 14 27.21 -8.49 0.68
CA ILE A 14 28.11 -8.22 -0.43
C ILE A 14 28.02 -6.72 -0.70
N GLU A 15 29.15 -6.04 -0.61
CA GLU A 15 29.27 -4.64 -1.03
C GLU A 15 29.13 -4.54 -2.55
N VAL A 16 28.32 -3.62 -3.01
CA VAL A 16 27.96 -3.42 -4.42
C VAL A 16 28.15 -1.94 -4.73
N ARG A 17 28.88 -1.64 -5.80
CA ARG A 17 29.12 -0.26 -6.21
C ARG A 17 28.03 0.20 -7.17
N VAL A 18 27.46 1.37 -6.90
CA VAL A 18 26.48 2.04 -7.76
C VAL A 18 27.11 3.34 -8.26
N GLU A 19 27.28 3.42 -9.58
CA GLU A 19 27.90 4.56 -10.25
C GLU A 19 27.34 4.67 -11.67
N GLN A 20 27.05 5.90 -12.13
CA GLN A 20 26.43 6.17 -13.45
C GLN A 20 25.13 5.37 -13.69
N GLU A 21 24.25 5.35 -12.69
CA GLU A 21 22.93 4.69 -12.75
C GLU A 21 22.98 3.17 -13.03
N THR A 22 24.15 2.54 -12.89
CA THR A 22 24.31 1.09 -13.00
C THR A 22 25.00 0.52 -11.77
N VAL A 23 24.80 -0.78 -11.60
CA VAL A 23 25.48 -1.61 -10.60
C VAL A 23 26.76 -2.18 -11.20
N TRP A 24 27.83 -2.21 -10.41
CA TRP A 24 29.13 -2.76 -10.79
C TRP A 24 29.55 -3.89 -9.85
N LEU A 25 29.89 -5.04 -10.43
CA LEU A 25 30.39 -6.21 -9.70
C LEU A 25 31.68 -6.75 -10.29
N SER A 26 32.61 -7.14 -9.42
CA SER A 26 33.77 -7.95 -9.78
C SER A 26 33.37 -9.41 -10.06
N GLN A 27 34.26 -10.16 -10.71
CA GLN A 27 34.06 -11.60 -10.95
C GLN A 27 33.90 -12.40 -9.65
N ASP A 28 34.62 -12.02 -8.60
CA ASP A 28 34.55 -12.69 -7.31
C ASP A 28 33.21 -12.43 -6.61
N GLN A 29 32.66 -11.21 -6.72
CA GLN A 29 31.32 -10.89 -6.23
C GLN A 29 30.24 -11.65 -7.01
N MET A 30 30.31 -11.67 -8.35
CA MET A 30 29.39 -12.47 -9.17
C MET A 30 29.45 -13.97 -8.84
N ALA A 31 30.65 -14.49 -8.58
CA ALA A 31 30.85 -15.88 -8.17
C ALA A 31 30.11 -16.21 -6.86
N ARG A 32 30.20 -15.32 -5.86
CA ARG A 32 29.47 -15.45 -4.59
C ARG A 32 27.95 -15.32 -4.77
N ILE A 33 27.49 -14.29 -5.48
CA ILE A 33 26.06 -14.05 -5.73
C ILE A 33 25.42 -15.22 -6.47
N PHE A 34 26.08 -15.77 -7.48
CA PHE A 34 25.52 -16.86 -8.26
C PHE A 34 25.89 -18.26 -7.76
N GLU A 35 26.58 -18.39 -6.63
CA GLU A 35 27.07 -19.67 -6.08
C GLU A 35 27.77 -20.52 -7.15
N ARG A 36 28.80 -19.92 -7.75
CA ARG A 36 29.62 -20.54 -8.78
C ARG A 36 31.08 -20.25 -8.54
N GLU A 37 31.94 -21.10 -9.08
CA GLU A 37 33.35 -20.80 -9.16
C GLU A 37 33.60 -19.58 -10.06
N ARG A 38 34.57 -18.74 -9.69
CA ARG A 38 35.02 -17.59 -10.49
C ARG A 38 35.45 -18.00 -11.91
N SER A 39 35.99 -19.20 -12.07
CA SER A 39 36.36 -19.80 -13.37
C SER A 39 35.15 -19.88 -14.33
N VAL A 40 33.96 -20.22 -13.80
CA VAL A 40 32.70 -20.33 -14.54
C VAL A 40 32.22 -18.95 -14.97
N ILE A 41 32.26 -17.95 -14.08
CA ILE A 41 31.93 -16.56 -14.41
C ILE A 41 32.84 -16.03 -15.52
N THR A 42 34.15 -16.28 -15.41
CA THR A 42 35.14 -15.89 -16.42
C THR A 42 34.85 -16.53 -17.77
N LYS A 43 34.45 -17.81 -17.79
CA LYS A 43 34.05 -18.52 -19.01
C LYS A 43 32.82 -17.88 -19.66
N HIS A 44 31.80 -17.53 -18.87
CA HIS A 44 30.59 -16.90 -19.38
C HIS A 44 30.86 -15.51 -19.96
N LEU A 45 31.59 -14.64 -19.25
CA LEU A 45 31.98 -13.31 -19.74
C LEU A 45 32.74 -13.40 -21.07
N ARG A 46 33.70 -14.33 -21.16
CA ARG A 46 34.46 -14.54 -22.40
C ARG A 46 33.56 -14.94 -23.57
N ASN A 47 32.58 -15.82 -23.33
CA ASN A 47 31.64 -16.21 -24.37
C ASN A 47 30.73 -15.03 -24.78
N VAL A 48 30.22 -14.26 -23.82
CA VAL A 48 29.39 -13.06 -24.08
C VAL A 48 30.12 -12.08 -25.02
N PHE A 49 31.41 -11.82 -24.78
CA PHE A 49 32.19 -10.93 -25.63
C PHE A 49 32.54 -11.56 -26.99
N ARG A 50 32.94 -12.83 -27.00
CA ARG A 50 33.27 -13.55 -28.25
C ARG A 50 32.07 -13.63 -29.19
N ASP A 51 30.89 -13.88 -28.63
CA ASP A 51 29.65 -14.05 -29.38
C ASP A 51 29.05 -12.68 -29.80
N GLY A 52 29.68 -11.57 -29.41
CA GLY A 52 29.29 -10.21 -29.80
C GLY A 52 28.03 -9.69 -29.13
N GLU A 53 27.56 -10.31 -28.04
CA GLU A 53 26.37 -9.87 -27.31
C GLU A 53 26.60 -8.55 -26.59
N LEU A 54 27.80 -8.36 -26.02
CA LEU A 54 28.23 -7.12 -25.37
C LEU A 54 29.64 -6.77 -25.83
N ALA A 55 29.93 -5.46 -25.94
CA ALA A 55 31.28 -4.96 -26.15
C ALA A 55 31.99 -4.80 -24.79
N GLU A 56 33.15 -5.45 -24.60
CA GLU A 56 33.87 -5.45 -23.31
C GLU A 56 34.15 -4.02 -22.81
N GLU A 57 34.52 -3.10 -23.70
CA GLU A 57 34.82 -1.69 -23.39
C GLU A 57 33.61 -0.91 -22.86
N ALA A 58 32.39 -1.31 -23.21
CA ALA A 58 31.16 -0.65 -22.77
C ALA A 58 30.68 -1.13 -21.39
N VAL A 59 31.04 -2.37 -21.01
CA VAL A 59 30.50 -3.03 -19.83
C VAL A 59 31.55 -3.37 -18.78
N CYS A 60 32.83 -3.08 -19.04
CA CYS A 60 33.95 -3.34 -18.14
C CYS A 60 34.67 -2.04 -17.76
N ALA A 61 34.93 -1.85 -16.48
CA ALA A 61 35.74 -0.74 -15.96
C ALA A 61 36.76 -1.26 -14.93
N ASN A 62 37.93 -0.63 -14.89
CA ASN A 62 38.93 -0.89 -13.85
C ASN A 62 38.71 0.09 -12.70
N PHE A 63 38.52 -0.44 -11.50
CA PHE A 63 38.43 0.38 -10.30
C PHE A 63 39.62 0.10 -9.39
N ALA A 64 40.20 1.19 -8.87
CA ALA A 64 41.22 1.14 -7.85
C ALA A 64 40.59 0.72 -6.51
N HIS A 65 41.17 -0.31 -5.88
CA HIS A 65 40.85 -0.69 -4.52
C HIS A 65 42.15 -0.83 -3.71
N THR A 66 42.21 -0.18 -2.54
CA THR A 66 43.34 -0.30 -1.62
C THR A 66 43.11 -1.49 -0.71
N ALA A 67 43.95 -2.52 -0.82
CA ALA A 67 43.85 -3.68 0.06
C ALA A 67 44.44 -3.38 1.44
N ALA A 68 44.18 -4.27 2.41
CA ALA A 68 44.65 -4.14 3.79
C ALA A 68 46.20 -4.10 3.93
N ASP A 69 46.93 -4.46 2.88
CA ASP A 69 48.39 -4.37 2.78
C ASP A 69 48.89 -2.98 2.33
N GLY A 70 47.99 -2.00 2.16
CA GLY A 70 48.29 -0.63 1.73
C GLY A 70 48.57 -0.49 0.23
N LYS A 71 48.45 -1.57 -0.56
CA LYS A 71 48.67 -1.53 -2.02
C LYS A 71 47.35 -1.30 -2.76
N THR A 72 47.41 -0.45 -3.77
CA THR A 72 46.28 -0.19 -4.66
C THR A 72 46.30 -1.17 -5.83
N TYR A 73 45.27 -2.02 -5.90
CA TYR A 73 45.05 -2.95 -7.00
C TYR A 73 43.98 -2.40 -7.95
N GLN A 74 44.21 -2.58 -9.25
CA GLN A 74 43.20 -2.30 -10.27
C GLN A 74 42.41 -3.59 -10.52
N THR A 75 41.15 -3.61 -10.11
CA THR A 75 40.27 -4.76 -10.30
C THR A 75 39.26 -4.45 -11.40
N LYS A 76 39.04 -5.41 -12.30
CA LYS A 76 37.98 -5.33 -13.31
C LYS A 76 36.60 -5.55 -12.68
N PHE A 77 35.68 -4.62 -12.95
CA PHE A 77 34.27 -4.73 -12.63
C PHE A 77 33.43 -4.70 -13.89
N PHE A 78 32.25 -5.29 -13.79
CA PHE A 78 31.30 -5.47 -14.86
C PHE A 78 29.97 -4.83 -14.49
N ASN A 79 29.36 -4.10 -15.43
CA ASN A 79 28.12 -3.37 -15.23
C ASN A 79 26.89 -4.32 -15.18
N LEU A 80 25.69 -3.74 -15.02
CA LEU A 80 24.44 -4.50 -14.93
C LEU A 80 24.17 -5.37 -16.16
N ASP A 81 24.50 -4.92 -17.37
CA ASP A 81 24.27 -5.70 -18.59
C ASP A 81 25.08 -6.99 -18.60
N ALA A 82 26.37 -6.90 -18.25
CA ALA A 82 27.23 -8.07 -18.13
C ALA A 82 26.75 -9.01 -17.00
N ILE A 83 26.31 -8.45 -15.87
CA ILE A 83 25.76 -9.22 -14.74
C ILE A 83 24.49 -9.97 -15.17
N LEU A 84 23.57 -9.31 -15.89
CA LEU A 84 22.36 -9.91 -16.44
C LEU A 84 22.73 -11.05 -17.42
N SER A 85 23.56 -10.77 -18.42
CA SER A 85 24.01 -11.76 -19.41
C SER A 85 24.65 -13.00 -18.77
N VAL A 86 25.44 -12.82 -17.70
CA VAL A 86 26.01 -13.94 -16.94
C VAL A 86 24.92 -14.65 -16.13
N GLY A 87 24.08 -13.93 -15.39
CA GLY A 87 23.02 -14.50 -14.55
C GLY A 87 22.01 -15.35 -15.34
N TYR A 88 21.73 -14.98 -16.59
CA TYR A 88 20.89 -15.77 -17.48
C TYR A 88 21.55 -17.09 -17.93
N ARG A 89 22.89 -17.18 -17.93
CA ARG A 89 23.67 -18.35 -18.38
C ARG A 89 24.12 -19.27 -17.26
N VAL A 90 24.17 -18.79 -16.03
CA VAL A 90 24.62 -19.58 -14.89
C VAL A 90 23.57 -20.62 -14.51
N ASN A 91 24.00 -21.88 -14.38
CA ASN A 91 23.17 -22.99 -13.94
C ASN A 91 23.31 -23.26 -12.43
N SER A 92 22.79 -22.38 -11.59
CA SER A 92 22.74 -22.54 -10.12
C SER A 92 21.35 -22.25 -9.57
N LYS A 93 21.07 -22.64 -8.31
CA LYS A 93 19.81 -22.29 -7.63
C LYS A 93 19.64 -20.77 -7.59
N ARG A 94 20.67 -20.03 -7.16
CA ARG A 94 20.65 -18.55 -7.19
C ARG A 94 20.50 -17.98 -8.59
N GLY A 95 21.09 -18.59 -9.62
CA GLY A 95 20.88 -18.20 -11.02
C GLY A 95 19.44 -18.42 -11.50
N ILE A 96 18.78 -19.51 -11.08
CA ILE A 96 17.36 -19.74 -11.36
C ILE A 96 16.49 -18.67 -10.68
N HIS A 97 16.71 -18.41 -9.38
CA HIS A 97 15.99 -17.37 -8.65
C HIS A 97 16.21 -15.99 -9.25
N PHE A 98 17.44 -15.66 -9.65
CA PHE A 98 17.76 -14.42 -10.34
C PHE A 98 16.96 -14.26 -11.64
N ARG A 99 16.90 -15.30 -12.49
CA ARG A 99 16.11 -15.25 -13.73
C ARG A 99 14.62 -15.10 -13.47
N GLN A 100 14.08 -15.81 -12.48
CA GLN A 100 12.67 -15.67 -12.08
C GLN A 100 12.37 -14.25 -11.61
N TRP A 101 13.24 -13.69 -10.77
CA TRP A 101 13.15 -12.32 -10.28
C TRP A 101 13.24 -11.30 -11.42
N ALA A 102 14.26 -11.38 -12.28
CA ALA A 102 14.47 -10.46 -13.40
C ALA A 102 13.30 -10.50 -14.39
N THR A 103 12.80 -11.70 -14.70
CA THR A 103 11.62 -11.88 -15.58
C THR A 103 10.38 -11.26 -14.95
N ARG A 104 10.18 -11.41 -13.64
CA ARG A 104 9.06 -10.79 -12.92
C ARG A 104 9.14 -9.27 -12.97
N VAL A 105 10.32 -8.71 -12.68
CA VAL A 105 10.57 -7.26 -12.73
C VAL A 105 10.29 -6.70 -14.12
N LEU A 106 10.82 -7.34 -15.17
CA LEU A 106 10.58 -6.92 -16.55
C LEU A 106 9.10 -7.02 -16.91
N LYS A 107 8.42 -8.10 -16.54
CA LYS A 107 6.98 -8.27 -16.77
C LYS A 107 6.17 -7.19 -16.06
N GLU A 108 6.49 -6.88 -14.81
CA GLU A 108 5.83 -5.82 -14.04
C GLU A 108 6.03 -4.46 -14.72
N HIS A 109 7.26 -4.14 -15.12
CA HIS A 109 7.57 -2.91 -15.85
C HIS A 109 6.76 -2.78 -17.14
N LEU A 110 6.74 -3.85 -17.96
CA LEU A 110 6.05 -3.85 -19.25
C LEU A 110 4.53 -3.83 -19.13
N THR A 111 3.97 -4.37 -18.04
CA THR A 111 2.50 -4.43 -17.84
C THR A 111 1.94 -3.25 -17.07
N ARG A 112 2.72 -2.64 -16.16
CA ARG A 112 2.28 -1.52 -15.32
C ARG A 112 2.90 -0.17 -15.71
N GLY A 113 3.95 -0.17 -16.53
CA GLY A 113 4.71 1.02 -16.90
C GLY A 113 5.77 1.44 -15.88
N TYR A 114 5.88 0.74 -14.75
CA TYR A 114 6.86 1.01 -13.70
C TYR A 114 7.21 -0.26 -12.92
N THR A 115 8.31 -0.23 -12.17
CA THR A 115 8.69 -1.29 -11.22
C THR A 115 8.90 -0.66 -9.86
N LEU A 116 8.33 -1.27 -8.82
CA LEU A 116 8.38 -0.74 -7.46
C LEU A 116 9.20 -1.66 -6.54
N ASP A 117 10.19 -1.11 -5.85
CA ASP A 117 10.87 -1.79 -4.75
C ASP A 117 10.03 -1.66 -3.47
N ARG A 118 9.07 -2.58 -3.30
CA ARG A 118 8.16 -2.60 -2.15
C ARG A 118 8.89 -2.64 -0.80
N GLN A 119 9.99 -3.38 -0.71
CA GLN A 119 10.69 -3.56 0.55
C GLN A 119 11.38 -2.26 0.97
N ARG A 120 12.07 -1.61 0.03
CA ARG A 120 12.69 -0.31 0.29
C ARG A 120 11.64 0.76 0.60
N LEU A 121 10.48 0.69 -0.07
CA LEU A 121 9.39 1.62 0.17
C LEU A 121 8.78 1.48 1.56
N GLU A 122 8.47 0.25 1.98
CA GLU A 122 7.99 -0.03 3.34
C GLU A 122 9.02 0.37 4.40
N HIS A 123 10.31 0.15 4.14
CA HIS A 123 11.38 0.56 5.04
C HIS A 123 11.41 2.09 5.21
N ASN A 124 11.44 2.83 4.10
CA ASN A 124 11.42 4.30 4.12
C ASN A 124 10.16 4.85 4.80
N ALA A 125 9.01 4.22 4.58
CA ALA A 125 7.76 4.59 5.25
C ALA A 125 7.86 4.41 6.77
N ARG A 126 8.44 3.30 7.25
CA ARG A 126 8.65 3.06 8.69
C ARG A 126 9.64 4.04 9.30
N GLU A 127 10.71 4.38 8.60
CA GLU A 127 11.68 5.39 9.07
C GLU A 127 11.02 6.77 9.20
N LEU A 128 10.21 7.16 8.21
CA LEU A 128 9.43 8.39 8.25
C LEU A 128 8.43 8.40 9.41
N GLU A 129 7.67 7.32 9.60
CA GLU A 129 6.76 7.15 10.74
C GLU A 129 7.50 7.28 12.08
N ALA A 130 8.66 6.65 12.23
CA ALA A 130 9.48 6.71 13.43
C ALA A 130 10.00 8.14 13.70
N ALA A 131 10.46 8.84 12.66
CA ALA A 131 10.90 10.23 12.76
C ALA A 131 9.75 11.15 13.18
N LEU A 132 8.55 10.95 12.64
CA LEU A 132 7.36 11.73 13.00
C LEU A 132 6.90 11.46 14.43
N LEU A 133 6.97 10.22 14.89
CA LEU A 133 6.68 9.88 16.28
C LEU A 133 7.65 10.57 17.25
N LEU A 134 8.93 10.70 16.87
CA LEU A 134 9.90 11.46 17.64
C LEU A 134 9.52 12.94 17.69
N VAL A 135 9.21 13.54 16.53
CA VAL A 135 8.76 14.94 16.44
C VAL A 135 7.51 15.17 17.30
N ARG A 136 6.48 14.30 17.21
CA ARG A 136 5.28 14.38 18.07
C ARG A 136 5.66 14.37 19.55
N ARG A 137 6.49 13.42 19.99
CA ARG A 137 6.91 13.32 21.40
C ARG A 137 7.66 14.57 21.86
N THR A 138 8.53 15.12 21.03
CA THR A 138 9.26 16.35 21.35
C THR A 138 8.32 17.56 21.44
N LEU A 139 7.34 17.67 20.54
CA LEU A 139 6.32 18.73 20.59
C LEU A 139 5.38 18.59 21.79
N SER A 140 5.04 17.36 22.18
CA SER A 140 4.18 17.08 23.35
C SER A 140 4.89 17.30 24.69
N ASN A 141 6.22 17.13 24.73
CA ASN A 141 7.01 17.28 25.96
C ASN A 141 7.56 18.70 26.18
N ALA A 142 7.54 19.55 25.15
CA ALA A 142 7.96 20.92 25.29
C ALA A 142 6.77 21.81 25.67
N GLU A 143 6.87 22.52 26.79
CA GLU A 143 6.16 23.80 27.01
C GLU A 143 6.66 24.87 26.02
N LEU A 144 6.66 24.57 24.71
CA LEU A 144 6.80 25.55 23.63
C LEU A 144 5.40 25.99 23.22
N ALA A 145 4.60 26.36 24.22
CA ALA A 145 3.44 27.21 24.03
C ALA A 145 3.97 28.62 23.74
N HIS A 146 4.26 28.92 22.46
CA HIS A 146 3.80 30.16 21.84
C HIS A 146 4.26 30.43 20.39
N ASP A 147 5.07 29.58 19.75
CA ASP A 147 5.63 29.94 18.45
C ASP A 147 5.04 29.18 17.25
N ALA A 148 4.95 29.89 16.12
CA ALA A 148 4.32 29.46 14.86
C ALA A 148 4.89 28.14 14.28
N GLY A 149 6.05 27.70 14.76
CA GLY A 149 6.67 26.42 14.39
C GLY A 149 5.93 25.17 14.90
N SER A 150 5.18 25.25 16.01
CA SER A 150 4.39 24.12 16.54
C SER A 150 3.21 23.79 15.62
N GLY A 151 2.55 24.82 15.07
CA GLY A 151 1.42 24.64 14.16
C GLY A 151 1.82 24.02 12.82
N LEU A 152 2.95 24.42 12.22
CA LEU A 152 3.46 23.78 11.00
C LEU A 152 3.87 22.33 11.25
N ALA A 153 4.50 22.05 12.39
CA ALA A 153 4.89 20.69 12.72
C ALA A 153 3.67 19.78 12.97
N GLU A 154 2.62 20.29 13.60
CA GLU A 154 1.33 19.60 13.76
C GLU A 154 0.65 19.34 12.41
N ILE A 155 0.67 20.31 11.50
CA ILE A 155 0.17 20.16 10.12
C ILE A 155 0.96 19.06 9.41
N VAL A 156 2.30 19.11 9.43
CA VAL A 156 3.15 18.09 8.78
C VAL A 156 2.83 16.70 9.33
N VAL A 157 2.75 16.54 10.65
CA VAL A 157 2.39 15.27 11.28
C VAL A 157 1.00 14.80 10.83
N ARG A 158 -0.01 15.67 10.90
CA ARG A 158 -1.40 15.32 10.56
C ARG A 158 -1.54 14.92 9.09
N TYR A 159 -0.85 15.60 8.17
CA TYR A 159 -0.95 15.29 6.75
C TYR A 159 0.00 14.18 6.28
N THR A 160 1.07 13.86 7.01
CA THR A 160 1.96 12.78 6.56
C THR A 160 1.27 11.42 6.54
N GLN A 161 0.36 11.17 7.49
CA GLN A 161 -0.47 9.95 7.44
C GLN A 161 -1.39 9.93 6.22
N THR A 162 -1.95 11.08 5.87
CA THR A 162 -2.75 11.22 4.65
C THR A 162 -1.89 10.92 3.42
N PHE A 163 -0.68 11.46 3.34
CA PHE A 163 0.23 11.19 2.23
C PHE A 163 0.64 9.72 2.14
N LEU A 164 0.90 9.06 3.27
CA LEU A 164 1.25 7.65 3.29
C LEU A 164 0.09 6.76 2.82
N TRP A 165 -1.16 7.09 3.22
CA TRP A 165 -2.34 6.38 2.72
C TRP A 165 -2.57 6.59 1.23
N LEU A 166 -2.42 7.82 0.73
CA LEU A 166 -2.54 8.14 -0.69
C LEU A 166 -1.47 7.39 -1.51
N GLN A 167 -0.23 7.39 -1.03
CA GLN A 167 0.85 6.66 -1.69
C GLN A 167 0.59 5.14 -1.71
N ARG A 168 0.15 4.55 -0.59
CA ARG A 168 -0.19 3.11 -0.54
C ARG A 168 -1.40 2.79 -1.43
N TYR A 169 -2.34 3.70 -1.58
CA TYR A 169 -3.45 3.56 -2.51
C TYR A 169 -2.94 3.52 -3.96
N ASP A 170 -2.13 4.51 -4.37
CA ASP A 170 -1.59 4.62 -5.73
C ASP A 170 -0.72 3.41 -6.12
N GLU A 171 0.01 2.85 -5.16
CA GLU A 171 0.90 1.70 -5.38
C GLU A 171 0.21 0.34 -5.23
N GLY A 172 -1.08 0.32 -4.85
CA GLY A 172 -1.85 -0.90 -4.62
C GLY A 172 -1.35 -1.71 -3.41
N LEU A 173 -0.80 -1.03 -2.40
CA LEU A 173 -0.21 -1.61 -1.19
C LEU A 173 -1.11 -1.49 0.06
N LEU A 174 -2.34 -1.02 -0.08
CA LEU A 174 -3.30 -1.04 1.02
C LEU A 174 -3.55 -2.49 1.46
N THR A 175 -3.32 -2.75 2.74
CA THR A 175 -3.62 -4.01 3.42
C THR A 175 -4.79 -3.84 4.38
N ASP A 176 -5.39 -4.95 4.78
CA ASP A 176 -6.45 -4.95 5.78
C ASP A 176 -5.85 -4.48 7.13
N PRO A 177 -6.39 -3.41 7.75
CA PRO A 177 -5.89 -2.94 9.03
C PRO A 177 -6.29 -3.88 10.16
N ARG A 178 -5.61 -3.78 11.30
CA ARG A 178 -6.13 -4.33 12.55
C ARG A 178 -7.39 -3.56 12.90
N GLY A 179 -8.50 -4.28 12.99
CA GLY A 179 -9.81 -3.70 13.26
C GLY A 179 -10.34 -4.09 14.63
N HIS A 180 -11.43 -3.43 15.01
CA HIS A 180 -12.17 -3.79 16.22
C HIS A 180 -13.05 -5.01 15.93
N PRO A 181 -13.23 -5.94 16.90
CA PRO A 181 -14.08 -7.10 16.70
C PRO A 181 -15.51 -6.71 16.31
N GLY A 182 -15.90 -7.08 15.09
CA GLY A 182 -17.26 -6.98 14.55
C GLY A 182 -17.97 -5.64 14.78
N GLY A 183 -19.30 -5.70 14.79
CA GLY A 183 -20.16 -4.56 15.08
C GLY A 183 -21.60 -4.97 14.86
N ALA A 184 -22.50 -4.54 15.75
CA ALA A 184 -23.90 -4.87 15.67
C ALA A 184 -24.55 -4.09 14.53
N LEU A 185 -25.09 -4.78 13.54
CA LEU A 185 -25.96 -4.17 12.52
C LEU A 185 -27.31 -3.80 13.14
N PRO A 186 -28.00 -2.77 12.62
CA PRO A 186 -29.37 -2.51 13.00
C PRO A 186 -30.28 -3.65 12.54
N ALA A 187 -31.35 -3.91 13.28
CA ALA A 187 -32.39 -4.81 12.78
C ALA A 187 -33.02 -4.21 11.51
N VAL A 188 -33.48 -5.05 10.57
CA VAL A 188 -34.07 -4.57 9.30
C VAL A 188 -35.20 -3.57 9.53
N GLY A 189 -36.07 -3.83 10.51
CA GLY A 189 -37.16 -2.91 10.87
C GLY A 189 -36.67 -1.56 11.41
N GLU A 190 -35.61 -1.56 12.20
CA GLU A 190 -34.97 -0.34 12.73
C GLU A 190 -34.35 0.48 11.58
N ALA A 191 -33.63 -0.18 10.66
CA ALA A 191 -33.04 0.47 9.50
C ALA A 191 -34.11 1.07 8.58
N ARG A 192 -35.21 0.33 8.31
CA ARG A 192 -36.35 0.82 7.52
C ARG A 192 -37.01 2.04 8.19
N ALA A 193 -37.21 2.00 9.50
CA ALA A 193 -37.76 3.13 10.25
C ALA A 193 -36.86 4.38 10.17
N GLY A 194 -35.55 4.21 10.34
CA GLY A 194 -34.59 5.31 10.20
C GLY A 194 -34.60 5.94 8.80
N ILE A 195 -34.66 5.11 7.75
CA ILE A 195 -34.75 5.60 6.36
C ILE A 195 -36.08 6.32 6.12
N ALA A 196 -37.19 5.84 6.69
CA ALA A 196 -38.49 6.50 6.58
C ALA A 196 -38.49 7.88 7.24
N THR A 197 -37.86 8.01 8.43
CA THR A 197 -37.67 9.32 9.08
C THR A 197 -36.81 10.25 8.23
N LEU A 198 -35.68 9.77 7.72
CA LEU A 198 -34.82 10.54 6.82
C LEU A 198 -35.58 11.01 5.57
N LYS A 199 -36.39 10.13 4.96
CA LYS A 199 -37.23 10.45 3.82
C LYS A 199 -38.21 11.56 4.15
N ALA A 200 -38.93 11.45 5.27
CA ALA A 200 -39.92 12.44 5.69
C ALA A 200 -39.27 13.83 5.85
N ASP A 201 -38.12 13.89 6.52
CA ASP A 201 -37.37 15.13 6.72
C ASP A 201 -36.88 15.76 5.41
N LEU A 202 -36.33 14.96 4.49
CA LEU A 202 -35.84 15.45 3.20
C LEU A 202 -36.99 15.92 2.29
N VAL A 203 -38.12 15.20 2.27
CA VAL A 203 -39.30 15.59 1.50
C VAL A 203 -39.90 16.88 2.06
N ALA A 204 -40.01 17.02 3.40
CA ALA A 204 -40.48 18.23 4.04
C ALA A 204 -39.61 19.47 3.72
N LYS A 205 -38.30 19.26 3.53
CA LYS A 205 -37.34 20.29 3.11
C LYS A 205 -37.27 20.50 1.59
N GLY A 206 -38.05 19.76 0.79
CA GLY A 206 -37.99 19.83 -0.68
C GLY A 206 -36.70 19.27 -1.29
N GLN A 207 -35.95 18.46 -0.54
CA GLN A 207 -34.63 17.90 -0.92
C GLN A 207 -34.69 16.45 -1.44
N ALA A 208 -35.87 15.85 -1.42
CA ALA A 208 -36.11 14.50 -1.94
C ALA A 208 -37.49 14.38 -2.60
N SER A 209 -37.57 13.49 -3.58
CA SER A 209 -38.83 13.12 -4.22
C SER A 209 -39.52 11.98 -3.46
N ALA A 210 -40.76 11.66 -3.84
CA ALA A 210 -41.47 10.50 -3.32
C ALA A 210 -40.78 9.16 -3.59
N LEU A 211 -39.86 9.11 -4.57
CA LEU A 211 -39.09 7.90 -4.95
C LEU A 211 -37.91 7.62 -4.02
N PHE A 212 -37.47 8.63 -3.25
CA PHE A 212 -36.36 8.48 -2.31
C PHE A 212 -36.66 7.40 -1.28
N GLY A 213 -35.72 6.47 -1.08
CA GLY A 213 -35.84 5.41 -0.07
C GLY A 213 -36.92 4.36 -0.35
N ASN A 214 -37.52 4.35 -1.54
CA ASN A 214 -38.40 3.26 -1.94
C ASN A 214 -37.57 2.02 -2.22
N GLU A 215 -37.64 1.04 -1.33
CA GLU A 215 -36.94 -0.25 -1.44
C GLU A 215 -37.40 -1.02 -2.68
N ARG A 216 -36.45 -1.67 -3.35
CA ARG A 216 -36.70 -2.61 -4.43
C ARG A 216 -36.66 -4.01 -3.85
N ASP A 217 -37.78 -4.73 -3.98
CA ASP A 217 -37.96 -6.05 -3.39
C ASP A 217 -37.60 -6.04 -1.88
N ASP A 218 -36.90 -7.05 -1.39
CA ASP A 218 -36.32 -7.11 -0.04
C ASP A 218 -34.82 -6.75 -0.04
N GLY A 219 -34.42 -5.81 -0.89
CA GLY A 219 -33.02 -5.47 -1.13
C GLY A 219 -32.23 -5.07 0.12
N LEU A 220 -32.84 -4.36 1.07
CA LEU A 220 -32.17 -3.97 2.32
C LEU A 220 -32.00 -5.17 3.25
N ALA A 221 -33.03 -6.02 3.36
CA ALA A 221 -32.97 -7.22 4.20
C ALA A 221 -31.91 -8.21 3.69
N ALA A 222 -31.86 -8.43 2.37
CA ALA A 222 -30.85 -9.28 1.74
C ALA A 222 -29.43 -8.76 1.95
N LEU A 223 -29.24 -7.43 1.85
CA LEU A 223 -27.95 -6.78 2.06
C LEU A 223 -27.46 -6.93 3.50
N LEU A 224 -28.31 -6.59 4.48
CA LEU A 224 -27.95 -6.73 5.89
C LEU A 224 -27.72 -8.21 6.27
N GLY A 225 -28.54 -9.11 5.75
CA GLY A 225 -28.35 -10.55 5.92
C GLY A 225 -27.01 -11.04 5.37
N ASN A 226 -26.58 -10.57 4.20
CA ASN A 226 -25.26 -10.89 3.63
C ASN A 226 -24.11 -10.46 4.56
N LEU A 227 -24.22 -9.26 5.15
CA LEU A 227 -23.21 -8.73 6.07
C LEU A 227 -23.10 -9.50 7.39
N ASP A 228 -24.13 -10.27 7.76
CA ASP A 228 -24.12 -11.15 8.95
C ASP A 228 -23.82 -12.63 8.61
N GLN A 229 -23.50 -12.97 7.36
CA GLN A 229 -23.16 -14.34 6.97
C GLN A 229 -21.84 -14.83 7.58
N THR A 230 -21.73 -16.15 7.73
CA THR A 230 -20.52 -16.85 8.12
C THR A 230 -19.96 -17.68 6.96
N VAL A 231 -18.64 -17.77 6.88
CA VAL A 231 -17.88 -18.52 5.87
C VAL A 231 -16.89 -19.41 6.62
N PHE A 232 -16.97 -20.73 6.42
CA PHE A 232 -16.16 -21.73 7.13
C PHE A 232 -16.24 -21.65 8.66
N GLY A 233 -17.39 -21.23 9.21
CA GLY A 233 -17.62 -21.12 10.65
C GLY A 233 -17.22 -19.77 11.25
N GLU A 234 -16.57 -18.89 10.49
CA GLU A 234 -16.16 -17.55 10.91
C GLU A 234 -17.04 -16.46 10.26
N PRO A 235 -17.22 -15.28 10.87
CA PRO A 235 -17.93 -14.18 10.24
C PRO A 235 -17.26 -13.76 8.92
N ALA A 236 -18.05 -13.57 7.85
CA ALA A 236 -17.54 -13.10 6.55
C ALA A 236 -16.88 -11.71 6.66
N TYR A 237 -17.37 -10.89 7.59
CA TYR A 237 -16.86 -9.56 7.89
C TYR A 237 -16.57 -9.48 9.40
N PRO A 238 -15.34 -9.87 9.82
CA PRO A 238 -15.01 -10.10 11.22
C PRO A 238 -14.74 -8.81 12.01
N THR A 239 -14.51 -7.68 11.35
CA THR A 239 -14.20 -6.40 12.00
C THR A 239 -15.27 -5.34 11.78
N LEU A 240 -15.34 -4.36 12.68
CA LEU A 240 -16.21 -3.18 12.59
C LEU A 240 -15.96 -2.44 11.28
N GLU A 241 -14.68 -2.23 10.97
CA GLU A 241 -14.20 -1.51 9.81
C GLU A 241 -14.62 -2.24 8.53
N SER A 242 -14.48 -3.57 8.50
CA SER A 242 -14.89 -4.39 7.36
C SER A 242 -16.41 -4.33 7.17
N ARG A 243 -17.20 -4.46 8.24
CA ARG A 243 -18.67 -4.38 8.17
C ARG A 243 -19.14 -3.00 7.71
N ALA A 244 -18.57 -1.93 8.26
CA ALA A 244 -18.91 -0.55 7.89
C ALA A 244 -18.56 -0.27 6.42
N ALA A 245 -17.36 -0.64 5.98
CA ALA A 245 -16.91 -0.45 4.60
C ALA A 245 -17.83 -1.18 3.61
N HIS A 246 -18.16 -2.44 3.88
CA HIS A 246 -19.04 -3.23 3.02
C HIS A 246 -20.50 -2.75 3.07
N LEU A 247 -20.99 -2.27 4.22
CA LEU A 247 -22.31 -1.65 4.32
C LEU A 247 -22.44 -0.44 3.40
N LEU A 248 -21.48 0.49 3.47
CA LEU A 248 -21.46 1.65 2.56
C LEU A 248 -21.35 1.20 1.11
N TYR A 249 -20.42 0.29 0.81
CA TYR A 249 -20.18 -0.18 -0.55
C TYR A 249 -21.42 -0.85 -1.17
N PHE A 250 -22.03 -1.81 -0.46
CA PHE A 250 -23.17 -2.56 -0.98
C PHE A 250 -24.41 -1.70 -1.14
N VAL A 251 -24.71 -0.79 -0.21
CA VAL A 251 -25.90 0.06 -0.36
C VAL A 251 -25.74 0.99 -1.56
N VAL A 252 -24.54 1.52 -1.77
CA VAL A 252 -24.27 2.41 -2.90
C VAL A 252 -24.26 1.67 -4.24
N LYS A 253 -23.62 0.49 -4.31
CA LYS A 253 -23.43 -0.28 -5.56
C LYS A 253 -24.60 -1.16 -5.97
N ASN A 254 -25.26 -1.80 -5.01
CA ASN A 254 -26.32 -2.77 -5.33
C ASN A 254 -27.67 -2.09 -5.58
N HIS A 255 -27.75 -0.78 -5.35
CA HIS A 255 -28.94 0.04 -5.57
C HIS A 255 -30.24 -0.58 -5.01
N PRO A 256 -30.29 -0.95 -3.71
CA PRO A 256 -31.48 -1.54 -3.10
C PRO A 256 -32.68 -0.59 -3.06
N PHE A 257 -32.49 0.70 -3.32
CA PHE A 257 -33.56 1.70 -3.38
C PHE A 257 -33.71 2.28 -4.79
N SER A 258 -34.92 2.73 -5.11
CA SER A 258 -35.25 3.36 -6.38
C SER A 258 -34.52 4.69 -6.58
N ASP A 259 -34.36 5.47 -5.52
CA ASP A 259 -33.54 6.67 -5.46
C ASP A 259 -32.93 6.82 -4.06
N GLY A 260 -31.82 7.55 -3.96
CA GLY A 260 -31.21 7.92 -2.69
C GLY A 260 -30.10 7.00 -2.21
N ASN A 261 -29.72 5.96 -2.95
CA ASN A 261 -28.73 4.95 -2.51
C ASN A 261 -27.43 5.55 -1.92
N LYS A 262 -26.88 6.61 -2.51
CA LYS A 262 -25.70 7.32 -1.97
C LYS A 262 -25.95 7.93 -0.59
N ARG A 263 -27.08 8.63 -0.45
CA ARG A 263 -27.48 9.30 0.79
C ARG A 263 -27.89 8.31 1.87
N ILE A 264 -28.60 7.25 1.49
CA ILE A 264 -29.02 6.18 2.39
C ILE A 264 -27.82 5.35 2.83
N GLY A 265 -26.88 5.06 1.93
CA GLY A 265 -25.61 4.40 2.27
C GLY A 265 -24.81 5.19 3.29
N ALA A 266 -24.64 6.50 3.07
CA ALA A 266 -24.00 7.40 4.03
C ALA A 266 -24.72 7.44 5.39
N PHE A 267 -26.05 7.50 5.38
CA PHE A 267 -26.87 7.49 6.59
C PHE A 267 -26.73 6.18 7.39
N LEU A 268 -26.85 5.03 6.73
CA LEU A 268 -26.72 3.71 7.37
C LEU A 268 -25.29 3.48 7.88
N PHE A 269 -24.28 3.95 7.15
CA PHE A 269 -22.89 3.93 7.58
C PHE A 269 -22.66 4.73 8.86
N ALA A 270 -23.09 6.00 8.88
CA ALA A 270 -22.97 6.85 10.06
C ALA A 270 -23.77 6.29 11.25
N GLY A 271 -24.97 5.77 11.00
CA GLY A 271 -25.80 5.10 12.01
C GLY A 271 -25.14 3.86 12.59
N PHE A 272 -24.50 3.04 11.75
CA PHE A 272 -23.73 1.87 12.18
C PHE A 272 -22.54 2.27 13.07
N LEU A 273 -21.77 3.28 12.67
CA LEU A 273 -20.67 3.78 13.49
C LEU A 273 -21.16 4.34 14.84
N HIS A 274 -22.27 5.09 14.83
CA HIS A 274 -22.87 5.63 16.05
C HIS A 274 -23.30 4.53 17.02
N ARG A 275 -24.04 3.54 16.51
CA ARG A 275 -24.50 2.37 17.27
C ARG A 275 -23.36 1.61 17.94
N ASN A 276 -22.21 1.56 17.29
CA ASN A 276 -21.03 0.85 17.78
C ASN A 276 -20.03 1.77 18.51
N GLY A 277 -20.41 3.01 18.85
CA GLY A 277 -19.56 3.92 19.63
C GLY A 277 -18.32 4.43 18.88
N ARG A 278 -18.34 4.41 17.54
CA ARG A 278 -17.20 4.74 16.66
C ARG A 278 -17.48 5.87 15.68
N LEU A 279 -18.59 6.61 15.86
CA LEU A 279 -18.84 7.79 15.03
C LEU A 279 -17.87 8.94 15.36
N PHE A 280 -17.48 9.06 16.63
CA PHE A 280 -16.58 10.09 17.13
C PHE A 280 -15.30 9.46 17.71
N GLY A 281 -14.17 10.13 17.52
CA GLY A 281 -12.89 9.82 18.14
C GLY A 281 -12.83 10.23 19.61
N ALA A 282 -11.71 9.95 20.26
CA ALA A 282 -11.50 10.26 21.68
C ALA A 282 -11.51 11.77 21.99
N ASP A 283 -11.17 12.60 21.00
CA ASP A 283 -11.19 14.06 21.06
C ASP A 283 -12.58 14.67 20.74
N GLY A 284 -13.59 13.81 20.51
CA GLY A 284 -14.94 14.23 20.12
C GLY A 284 -15.07 14.64 18.65
N SER A 285 -14.00 14.57 17.86
CA SER A 285 -14.08 14.83 16.42
C SER A 285 -14.71 13.64 15.67
N PRO A 286 -15.43 13.87 14.56
CA PRO A 286 -16.00 12.78 13.78
C PRO A 286 -14.89 11.95 13.12
N VAL A 287 -14.97 10.62 13.22
CA VAL A 287 -14.00 9.71 12.57
C VAL A 287 -14.00 9.90 11.04
N VAL A 288 -15.17 10.17 10.48
CA VAL A 288 -15.33 10.62 9.09
C VAL A 288 -16.20 11.87 9.12
N ASN A 289 -15.64 13.03 8.76
CA ASN A 289 -16.39 14.28 8.68
C ASN A 289 -17.37 14.30 7.49
N ASP A 290 -18.30 15.25 7.49
CA ASP A 290 -19.39 15.33 6.49
C ASP A 290 -18.87 15.39 5.04
N VAL A 291 -17.79 16.15 4.81
CA VAL A 291 -17.15 16.28 3.48
C VAL A 291 -16.54 14.95 3.06
N GLY A 292 -15.83 14.28 3.97
CA GLY A 292 -15.22 12.97 3.75
C GLY A 292 -16.25 11.88 3.47
N LEU A 293 -17.37 11.86 4.20
CA LEU A 293 -18.44 10.90 3.99
C LEU A 293 -19.12 11.11 2.62
N ALA A 294 -19.33 12.36 2.22
CA ALA A 294 -19.84 12.69 0.89
C ALA A 294 -18.87 12.25 -0.22
N ALA A 295 -17.57 12.52 -0.05
CA ALA A 295 -16.52 12.12 -0.98
C ALA A 295 -16.44 10.59 -1.12
N LEU A 296 -16.43 9.85 0.00
CA LEU A 296 -16.43 8.39 0.00
C LEU A 296 -17.65 7.80 -0.71
N SER A 297 -18.84 8.36 -0.43
CA SER A 297 -20.08 7.92 -1.07
C SER A 297 -20.08 8.14 -2.59
N LEU A 298 -19.48 9.24 -3.05
CA LEU A 298 -19.30 9.53 -4.47
C LEU A 298 -18.23 8.66 -5.13
N LEU A 299 -17.12 8.40 -4.43
CA LEU A 299 -16.03 7.55 -4.90
C LEU A 299 -16.51 6.11 -5.09
N VAL A 300 -17.19 5.55 -4.08
CA VAL A 300 -17.83 4.23 -4.17
C VAL A 300 -18.84 4.19 -5.32
N ALA A 301 -19.63 5.24 -5.52
CA ALA A 301 -20.61 5.26 -6.60
C ALA A 301 -19.95 5.22 -7.99
N GLN A 302 -18.85 5.97 -8.17
CA GLN A 302 -18.16 6.10 -9.45
C GLN A 302 -17.16 4.98 -9.75
N SER A 303 -16.79 4.19 -8.76
CA SER A 303 -15.78 3.15 -8.92
C SER A 303 -16.17 2.07 -9.94
N ARG A 304 -15.17 1.41 -10.49
CA ARG A 304 -15.35 0.20 -11.30
C ARG A 304 -15.42 -1.05 -10.40
N PRO A 305 -15.97 -2.18 -10.90
CA PRO A 305 -16.06 -3.41 -10.13
C PRO A 305 -14.69 -3.97 -9.67
N ASP A 306 -13.64 -3.80 -10.48
CA ASP A 306 -12.27 -4.22 -10.19
C ASP A 306 -11.59 -3.39 -9.09
N GLU A 307 -12.14 -2.22 -8.75
CA GLU A 307 -11.63 -1.35 -7.69
C GLU A 307 -12.27 -1.62 -6.32
N LYS A 308 -13.19 -2.60 -6.23
CA LYS A 308 -13.93 -2.93 -5.01
C LYS A 308 -13.00 -3.11 -3.81
N ASP A 309 -12.05 -4.02 -3.92
CA ASP A 309 -11.22 -4.43 -2.77
C ASP A 309 -10.32 -3.29 -2.30
N VAL A 310 -9.82 -2.47 -3.24
CA VAL A 310 -9.01 -1.29 -2.93
C VAL A 310 -9.84 -0.26 -2.16
N LEU A 311 -11.09 -0.01 -2.56
CA LEU A 311 -11.96 0.94 -1.87
C LEU A 311 -12.43 0.45 -0.51
N ILE A 312 -12.73 -0.84 -0.38
CA ILE A 312 -13.02 -1.45 0.92
C ILE A 312 -11.84 -1.23 1.86
N ARG A 313 -10.62 -1.54 1.42
CA ARG A 313 -9.41 -1.34 2.24
C ARG A 313 -9.17 0.14 2.55
N LEU A 314 -9.41 1.05 1.62
CA LEU A 314 -9.30 2.48 1.88
C LEU A 314 -10.24 2.91 3.01
N ILE A 315 -11.52 2.55 2.93
CA ILE A 315 -12.52 2.88 3.97
C ILE A 315 -12.13 2.22 5.30
N MET A 316 -11.69 0.96 5.28
CA MET A 316 -11.24 0.27 6.49
C MET A 316 -10.07 0.98 7.18
N ASN A 317 -9.05 1.37 6.41
CA ASN A 317 -7.87 2.07 6.94
C ASN A 317 -8.25 3.45 7.50
N MET A 318 -9.19 4.16 6.88
CA MET A 318 -9.71 5.42 7.40
C MET A 318 -10.46 5.24 8.74
N LEU A 319 -11.18 4.11 8.93
CA LEU A 319 -11.97 3.84 10.13
C LEU A 319 -11.18 3.26 11.30
N ALA A 320 -10.13 2.48 11.01
CA ALA A 320 -9.29 1.89 12.05
C ALA A 320 -8.66 2.98 12.93
N GLY A 321 -8.36 4.15 12.36
CA GLY A 321 -7.62 5.23 13.04
C GLY A 321 -6.22 4.75 13.48
N GLU A 322 -5.52 5.56 14.28
CA GLU A 322 -4.30 5.12 14.98
C GLU A 322 -4.65 4.08 16.08
N ALA A 323 -5.09 2.88 15.71
CA ALA A 323 -5.22 1.77 16.64
C ALA A 323 -3.92 0.96 16.67
N ALA A 324 -3.00 1.45 17.51
CA ALA A 324 -1.81 0.83 18.11
C ALA A 324 -0.62 0.44 17.19
#